data_AF-A0AA88KMB4-F1
#
_entry.id   AF-A0AA88KMB4-F1
#
_cell.length_a   1.000
_cell.length_b   1.000
_cell.length_c   1.000
_cell.angle_alpha   90.00
_cell.angle_beta   90.00
_cell.angle_gamma   90.00
#
_symmetry.space_group_name_H-M   'P 1'
#
loop_
_entity.id
_entity.type
_entity.pdbx_description
1 polymer ?
#
loop_
_entity_poly.entity_id
_entity_poly.type
_entity_poly.pdbx_seq_one_letter_code
_entity_poly.pdbx_strand_id
1 'polypeptide(L)'
;MNNNNYNQTNNNNGTSLPPCPDWVLALPQVPHVANVTSTCPDVISVPILPALFLCFYLVILVLSILGLAWKRKNGFIVFRTMSGMVVTIIFSVCIELLLAFRYILGRELYPCLLLSIIFFTMPTCVAMPSILRSLRLYVQYKVNLYKANRFQELPAMDDLTDCPSPVASELPGYNNSHSNKVSSVSSPSNTPRNIDPTSPTTPKFHDTEFEKESIPSSPSSVINFPSVGTSTQGYPLEINSNVRDYFSNYKLHTVSEKLFFKAHSLLSSHLFLISLLFGLFSFHIVQWFVVAVIEDAFYADRRFLMVDRSMLSLRGCYGTTVPAIISVLIYVGYLMVEIVCTVLLFRTDRDTWFIRGETILLLASQLFFIGIYVIITLIPFMKNVMEHVIPQGLVIMALASVELFVSIFCPVMYAIMKDSKSTMNLYESELEMILNNKETFELLLDFARRSFCTEGILVYKEIEQYKKSRNKKRKKKALDIVHCYITEGSPYQLNVPNIDIMREEILFKIHTLERDNLPPSLFDSLQVMAMVDLLDVYTRLKRSNARVRQIVEEWKLATSNQPPLN
;
A
#
# COMPACT_ATOMS: atom_id res chain seq x y z
N MET A 1 42.87 -29.89 -65.29
CA MET A 1 41.60 -29.29 -64.85
C MET A 1 40.69 -30.43 -64.39
N ASN A 2 40.70 -30.75 -63.09
CA ASN A 2 39.89 -31.80 -62.49
C ASN A 2 38.60 -31.18 -61.94
N ASN A 3 37.48 -31.48 -62.58
CA ASN A 3 36.14 -31.24 -62.05
C ASN A 3 35.84 -32.32 -61.00
N ASN A 4 36.11 -32.00 -59.73
CA ASN A 4 35.60 -32.79 -58.61
C ASN A 4 34.13 -32.41 -58.38
N ASN A 5 33.22 -33.14 -59.04
CA ASN A 5 31.82 -33.22 -58.65
C ASN A 5 31.72 -33.92 -57.29
N TYR A 6 31.76 -33.13 -56.20
CA TYR A 6 31.31 -33.59 -54.90
C TYR A 6 29.78 -33.68 -54.94
N ASN A 7 29.27 -34.85 -55.32
CA ASN A 7 27.92 -35.27 -54.97
C ASN A 7 27.88 -35.50 -53.45
N GLN A 8 27.68 -34.43 -52.68
CA GLN A 8 27.19 -34.54 -51.32
C GLN A 8 25.72 -34.96 -51.38
N THR A 9 25.48 -36.26 -51.39
CA THR A 9 24.24 -36.85 -50.90
C THR A 9 24.11 -36.51 -49.43
N ASN A 10 23.60 -35.30 -49.15
CA ASN A 10 23.13 -34.91 -47.83
C ASN A 10 21.93 -35.79 -47.46
N ASN A 11 22.21 -36.97 -46.89
CA ASN A 11 21.28 -37.73 -46.06
C ASN A 11 21.05 -36.97 -44.74
N ASN A 12 20.59 -35.73 -44.86
CA ASN A 12 20.09 -34.98 -43.73
C ASN A 12 18.70 -35.53 -43.42
N ASN A 13 18.65 -36.57 -42.58
CA ASN A 13 17.49 -36.89 -41.73
C ASN A 13 17.20 -35.76 -40.71
N GLY A 14 17.53 -34.51 -41.06
CA GLY A 14 17.12 -33.34 -40.33
C GLY A 14 15.63 -33.22 -40.54
N THR A 15 14.88 -33.31 -39.45
CA THR A 15 13.45 -32.98 -39.38
C THR A 15 13.21 -31.65 -40.09
N SER A 16 12.85 -31.70 -41.37
CA SER A 16 12.47 -30.52 -42.13
C SER A 16 11.31 -29.89 -41.39
N LEU A 17 11.45 -28.61 -41.02
CA LEU A 17 10.35 -27.88 -40.39
C LEU A 17 9.08 -28.10 -41.23
N PRO A 18 7.92 -28.36 -40.59
CA PRO A 18 6.69 -28.55 -41.32
C PRO A 18 6.48 -27.33 -42.24
N PRO A 19 6.16 -27.55 -43.53
CA PRO A 19 5.94 -26.46 -44.46
C PRO A 19 4.82 -25.54 -43.95
N CYS A 20 4.91 -24.26 -44.31
CA CYS A 20 3.89 -23.28 -43.92
C CYS A 20 2.51 -23.74 -44.43
N PRO A 21 1.48 -23.84 -43.58
CA PRO A 21 0.16 -24.26 -44.03
C PRO A 21 -0.41 -23.30 -45.08
N ASP A 22 -1.04 -23.83 -46.13
CA ASP A 22 -1.58 -23.04 -47.25
C ASP A 22 -2.56 -21.95 -46.80
N TRP A 23 -3.33 -22.22 -45.73
CA TRP A 23 -4.27 -21.24 -45.19
C TRP A 23 -3.57 -20.02 -44.58
N VAL A 24 -2.36 -20.15 -44.04
CA VAL A 24 -1.57 -19.00 -43.57
C VAL A 24 -1.09 -18.19 -44.75
N LEU A 25 -0.61 -18.85 -45.81
CA LEU A 25 -0.15 -18.21 -47.05
C LEU A 25 -1.29 -17.48 -47.78
N ALA A 26 -2.54 -17.95 -47.62
CA ALA A 26 -3.72 -17.30 -48.17
C ALA A 26 -4.13 -16.01 -47.43
N LEU A 27 -3.61 -15.76 -46.23
CA LEU A 27 -3.90 -14.53 -45.48
C LEU A 27 -3.08 -13.34 -46.01
N PRO A 28 -3.53 -12.09 -45.78
CA PRO A 28 -2.76 -10.91 -46.15
C PRO A 28 -1.44 -10.86 -45.38
N GLN A 29 -0.32 -10.91 -46.11
CA GLN A 29 1.02 -10.89 -45.54
C GLN A 29 1.52 -9.47 -45.33
N VAL A 30 2.41 -9.28 -44.35
CA VAL A 30 3.18 -8.03 -44.23
C VAL A 30 4.08 -7.91 -45.47
N PRO A 31 4.13 -6.75 -46.15
CA PRO A 31 4.99 -6.57 -47.32
C PRO A 31 6.45 -6.82 -46.94
N HIS A 32 7.01 -7.94 -47.38
CA HIS A 32 8.38 -8.30 -47.06
C HIS A 32 9.39 -7.48 -47.86
N VAL A 33 10.51 -7.16 -47.20
CA VAL A 33 11.76 -6.86 -47.91
C VAL A 33 12.20 -8.17 -48.54
N ALA A 34 11.97 -8.31 -49.84
CA ALA A 34 12.23 -9.53 -50.60
C ALA A 34 13.68 -10.00 -50.40
N ASN A 35 13.90 -11.00 -49.54
CA ASN A 35 14.91 -12.04 -49.68
C ASN A 35 15.02 -12.94 -48.43
N VAL A 36 14.77 -14.24 -48.65
CA VAL A 36 15.54 -15.34 -48.06
C VAL A 36 15.33 -15.62 -46.57
N THR A 37 14.26 -16.36 -46.23
CA THR A 37 14.26 -17.35 -45.16
C THR A 37 13.24 -18.46 -45.46
N SER A 38 13.48 -19.68 -44.98
CA SER A 38 12.58 -20.84 -45.13
C SER A 38 11.41 -20.85 -44.12
N THR A 39 11.11 -19.71 -43.48
CA THR A 39 10.09 -19.57 -42.44
C THR A 39 8.77 -19.03 -43.00
N CYS A 40 7.66 -19.28 -42.30
CA CYS A 40 6.37 -18.68 -42.63
C CYS A 40 6.46 -17.14 -42.61
N PRO A 41 5.84 -16.44 -43.57
CA PRO A 41 5.69 -14.99 -43.51
C PRO A 41 4.75 -14.58 -42.35
N ASP A 42 4.98 -13.38 -41.80
CA ASP A 42 4.09 -12.80 -40.79
C ASP A 42 2.82 -12.26 -41.47
N VAL A 43 1.65 -12.63 -40.94
CA VAL A 43 0.35 -12.11 -41.37
C VAL A 43 0.16 -10.69 -40.85
N ILE A 44 -0.60 -9.85 -41.56
CA ILE A 44 -0.87 -8.45 -41.19
C ILE A 44 -1.49 -8.30 -39.78
N SER A 45 -2.11 -9.35 -39.23
CA SER A 45 -2.61 -9.38 -37.85
C SER A 45 -1.49 -9.27 -36.80
N VAL A 46 -0.28 -9.73 -37.11
CA VAL A 46 0.89 -9.72 -36.20
C VAL A 46 1.26 -8.31 -35.75
N PRO A 47 1.41 -7.30 -36.62
CA PRO A 47 1.64 -5.93 -36.17
C PRO A 47 0.37 -5.23 -35.67
N ILE A 48 -0.81 -5.54 -36.24
CA ILE A 48 -2.07 -4.86 -35.89
C ILE A 48 -2.51 -5.17 -34.46
N LEU A 49 -2.51 -6.45 -34.04
CA LEU A 49 -3.01 -6.84 -32.72
C LEU A 49 -2.21 -6.21 -31.58
N PRO A 50 -0.86 -6.28 -31.55
CA PRO A 50 -0.03 -5.60 -30.55
C PRO A 50 -0.14 -4.07 -30.61
N ALA A 51 -0.35 -3.47 -31.80
CA ALA A 51 -0.57 -2.03 -31.90
C ALA A 51 -1.89 -1.59 -31.25
N LEU A 52 -2.99 -2.31 -31.52
CA LEU A 52 -4.28 -2.07 -30.87
C LEU A 52 -4.20 -2.28 -29.36
N PHE A 53 -3.51 -3.34 -28.94
CA PHE A 53 -3.31 -3.67 -27.55
C PHE A 53 -2.47 -2.60 -26.83
N LEU A 54 -1.36 -2.17 -27.43
CA LEU A 54 -0.54 -1.07 -26.93
C LEU A 54 -1.33 0.24 -26.84
N CYS A 55 -2.18 0.55 -27.82
CA CYS A 55 -3.04 1.74 -27.78
C CYS A 55 -3.98 1.71 -26.57
N PHE A 56 -4.66 0.58 -26.35
CA PHE A 56 -5.52 0.39 -25.18
C PHE A 56 -4.74 0.51 -23.86
N TYR A 57 -3.58 -0.14 -23.78
CA TYR A 57 -2.68 -0.05 -22.63
C TYR A 57 -2.27 1.40 -22.33
N LEU A 58 -1.88 2.17 -23.35
CA LEU A 58 -1.47 3.57 -23.19
C LEU A 58 -2.61 4.46 -22.69
N VAL A 59 -3.86 4.20 -23.09
CA VAL A 59 -5.03 4.91 -22.54
C VAL A 59 -5.16 4.63 -21.04
N ILE A 60 -5.11 3.36 -20.63
CA ILE A 60 -5.16 3.00 -19.20
C ILE A 60 -4.00 3.63 -18.43
N LEU A 61 -2.79 3.61 -19.00
CA LEU A 61 -1.59 4.20 -18.41
C LEU A 61 -1.75 5.69 -18.17
N VAL A 62 -2.20 6.45 -19.17
CA VAL A 62 -2.41 7.91 -19.06
C VAL A 62 -3.45 8.22 -17.98
N LEU A 63 -4.59 7.53 -18.00
CA LEU A 63 -5.62 7.70 -16.97
C LEU A 63 -5.10 7.37 -15.57
N SER A 64 -4.29 6.31 -15.45
CA SER A 64 -3.67 5.90 -14.20
C SER A 64 -2.69 6.94 -13.67
N ILE A 65 -1.82 7.50 -14.53
CA ILE A 65 -0.85 8.53 -14.14
C ILE A 65 -1.57 9.82 -13.71
N LEU A 66 -2.57 10.28 -14.48
CA LEU A 66 -3.34 11.47 -14.15
C LEU A 66 -4.09 11.30 -12.83
N GLY A 67 -4.77 10.16 -12.65
CA GLY A 67 -5.48 9.87 -11.42
C GLY A 67 -4.56 9.68 -10.21
N LEU A 68 -3.37 9.08 -10.40
CA LEU A 68 -2.36 8.94 -9.35
C LEU A 68 -1.81 10.31 -8.93
N ALA A 69 -1.51 11.19 -9.88
CA ALA A 69 -1.05 12.55 -9.61
C ALA A 69 -2.12 13.36 -8.85
N TRP A 70 -3.38 13.25 -9.28
CA TRP A 70 -4.51 13.94 -8.67
C TRP A 70 -4.82 13.42 -7.25
N LYS A 71 -4.83 12.09 -7.07
CA LYS A 71 -5.28 11.44 -5.83
C LYS A 71 -4.15 10.96 -4.94
N ARG A 72 -2.90 11.42 -5.13
CA ARG A 72 -1.72 10.98 -4.37
C ARG A 72 -1.83 11.00 -2.84
N LYS A 73 -2.69 11.85 -2.28
CA LYS A 73 -2.94 11.98 -0.83
C LYS A 73 -4.03 11.05 -0.30
N ASN A 74 -4.77 10.37 -1.18
CA ASN A 74 -5.85 9.48 -0.77
C ASN A 74 -5.29 8.19 -0.17
N GLY A 75 -5.95 7.67 0.88
CA GLY A 75 -5.54 6.44 1.57
C GLY A 75 -5.34 5.26 0.62
N PHE A 76 -6.19 5.06 -0.39
CA PHE A 76 -6.02 3.96 -1.36
C PHE A 76 -4.66 3.99 -2.07
N ILE A 77 -4.09 5.17 -2.30
CA ILE A 77 -2.78 5.32 -2.94
C ILE A 77 -1.66 5.27 -1.90
N VAL A 78 -1.83 5.96 -0.77
CA VAL A 78 -0.81 6.04 0.30
C VAL A 78 -0.43 4.65 0.82
N PHE A 79 -1.41 3.76 1.06
CA PHE A 79 -1.13 2.40 1.56
C PHE A 79 -0.42 1.48 0.56
N ARG A 80 -0.52 1.75 -0.76
CA ARG A 80 0.21 1.02 -1.82
C ARG A 80 1.60 1.58 -2.08
N THR A 81 1.87 2.76 -1.53
CA THR A 81 3.03 3.61 -1.77
C THR A 81 3.27 4.06 -3.19
N MET A 82 3.50 5.36 -3.30
CA MET A 82 3.77 6.00 -4.57
C MET A 82 4.97 5.37 -5.30
N SER A 83 6.07 5.07 -4.61
CA SER A 83 7.24 4.43 -5.23
C SER A 83 6.94 3.04 -5.78
N GLY A 84 6.19 2.22 -5.04
CA GLY A 84 5.82 0.88 -5.48
C GLY A 84 4.94 0.92 -6.73
N MET A 85 3.98 1.84 -6.77
CA MET A 85 3.12 2.06 -7.93
C MET A 85 3.93 2.57 -9.13
N VAL A 86 4.82 3.55 -8.95
CA VAL A 86 5.68 4.08 -10.03
C VAL A 86 6.61 3.02 -10.60
N VAL A 87 7.23 2.20 -9.75
CA VAL A 87 8.04 1.06 -10.18
C VAL A 87 7.22 0.11 -11.05
N THR A 88 6.02 -0.25 -10.58
CA THR A 88 5.13 -1.15 -11.31
C THR A 88 4.83 -0.56 -12.70
N ILE A 89 4.51 0.73 -12.79
CA ILE A 89 4.32 1.43 -14.08
C ILE A 89 5.55 1.28 -14.97
N ILE A 90 6.74 1.60 -14.46
CA ILE A 90 7.99 1.58 -15.26
C ILE A 90 8.25 0.18 -15.82
N PHE A 91 8.11 -0.86 -15.01
CA PHE A 91 8.34 -2.23 -15.45
C PHE A 91 7.28 -2.74 -16.42
N SER A 92 6.00 -2.51 -16.13
CA SER A 92 4.92 -2.89 -17.06
C SER A 92 5.07 -2.16 -18.39
N VAL A 93 5.37 -0.85 -18.39
CA VAL A 93 5.60 -0.06 -19.63
C VAL A 93 6.81 -0.57 -20.39
N CYS A 94 7.92 -0.90 -19.71
CA CYS A 94 9.12 -1.42 -20.34
C CYS A 94 8.84 -2.75 -21.06
N ILE A 95 8.19 -3.71 -20.39
CA ILE A 95 7.81 -5.00 -20.99
C ILE A 95 6.87 -4.77 -22.18
N GLU A 96 5.83 -3.96 -21.99
CA GLU A 96 4.80 -3.72 -23.00
C GLU A 96 5.39 -3.09 -24.27
N LEU A 97 6.20 -2.04 -24.13
CA LEU A 97 6.83 -1.36 -25.27
C LEU A 97 7.83 -2.27 -26.00
N LEU A 98 8.66 -3.01 -25.25
CA LEU A 98 9.65 -3.88 -25.87
C LEU A 98 8.99 -5.02 -26.65
N LEU A 99 7.94 -5.64 -26.10
CA LEU A 99 7.20 -6.71 -26.79
C LEU A 99 6.33 -6.18 -27.93
N ALA A 100 5.62 -5.06 -27.74
CA ALA A 100 4.81 -4.47 -28.79
C ALA A 100 5.68 -4.04 -29.99
N PHE A 101 6.80 -3.34 -29.74
CA PHE A 101 7.70 -2.92 -30.83
C PHE A 101 8.32 -4.09 -31.57
N ARG A 102 8.58 -5.23 -30.92
CA ARG A 102 9.04 -6.45 -31.60
C ARG A 102 8.10 -6.88 -32.72
N TYR A 103 6.80 -6.86 -32.46
CA TYR A 103 5.81 -7.33 -33.42
C TYR A 103 5.34 -6.24 -34.39
N ILE A 104 5.33 -4.98 -33.95
CA ILE A 104 5.01 -3.83 -34.82
C ILE A 104 6.09 -3.60 -35.88
N LEU A 105 7.37 -3.61 -35.48
CA LEU A 105 8.48 -3.44 -36.41
C LEU A 105 8.78 -4.71 -37.22
N GLY A 106 8.34 -5.87 -36.74
CA GLY A 106 8.63 -7.17 -37.32
C GLY A 106 9.89 -7.83 -36.74
N ARG A 107 9.88 -9.17 -36.71
CA ARG A 107 10.94 -9.98 -36.07
C ARG A 107 12.30 -9.88 -36.76
N GLU A 108 12.29 -9.62 -38.06
CA GLU A 108 13.48 -9.50 -38.90
C GLU A 108 14.21 -8.16 -38.72
N LEU A 109 13.50 -7.11 -38.28
CA LEU A 109 14.05 -5.79 -38.04
C LEU A 109 14.36 -5.53 -36.56
N TYR A 110 13.57 -6.11 -35.65
CA TYR A 110 13.70 -5.85 -34.22
C TYR A 110 15.03 -6.40 -33.64
N PRO A 111 15.89 -5.58 -33.02
CA PRO A 111 17.22 -5.99 -32.58
C PRO A 111 17.20 -7.24 -31.68
N CYS A 112 18.01 -8.24 -32.02
CA CYS A 112 18.17 -9.47 -31.24
C CYS A 112 18.63 -9.18 -29.81
N LEU A 113 19.49 -8.16 -29.65
CA LEU A 113 19.92 -7.60 -28.37
C LEU A 113 18.73 -7.32 -27.42
N LEU A 114 17.75 -6.54 -27.89
CA LEU A 114 16.62 -6.15 -27.07
C LEU A 114 15.73 -7.35 -26.74
N LEU A 115 15.47 -8.22 -27.72
CA LEU A 115 14.71 -9.45 -27.50
C LEU A 115 15.35 -10.31 -26.41
N SER A 116 16.65 -10.53 -26.52
CA SER A 116 17.38 -11.43 -25.63
C SER A 116 17.39 -10.92 -24.19
N ILE A 117 17.50 -9.60 -23.98
CA ILE A 117 17.42 -8.96 -22.65
C ILE A 117 16.05 -9.23 -22.00
N ILE A 118 14.96 -9.19 -22.76
CA ILE A 118 13.60 -9.40 -22.23
C ILE A 118 13.50 -10.78 -21.57
N PHE A 119 14.06 -11.84 -22.17
CA PHE A 119 13.96 -13.20 -21.60
C PHE A 119 14.55 -13.32 -20.19
N PHE A 120 15.60 -12.56 -19.87
CA PHE A 120 16.26 -12.60 -18.57
C PHE A 120 15.65 -11.61 -17.57
N THR A 121 15.18 -10.47 -18.04
CA THR A 121 14.68 -9.38 -17.18
C THR A 121 13.18 -9.48 -16.89
N MET A 122 12.40 -10.06 -17.80
CA MET A 122 10.94 -10.17 -17.68
C MET A 122 10.48 -10.85 -16.40
N PRO A 123 11.07 -11.99 -15.95
CA PRO A 123 10.65 -12.61 -14.70
C PRO A 123 10.72 -11.69 -13.48
N THR A 124 11.80 -10.91 -13.38
CA THR A 124 12.01 -9.95 -12.31
C THR A 124 11.01 -8.81 -12.40
N CYS A 125 10.77 -8.28 -13.60
CA CYS A 125 9.85 -7.17 -13.81
C CYS A 125 8.39 -7.54 -13.47
N VAL A 126 7.97 -8.78 -13.72
CA VAL A 126 6.59 -9.25 -13.46
C VAL A 126 6.38 -9.66 -12.00
N ALA A 127 7.32 -10.39 -11.39
CA ALA A 127 7.09 -10.97 -10.05
C ALA A 127 7.48 -10.01 -8.91
N MET A 128 8.52 -9.19 -9.09
CA MET A 128 9.06 -8.37 -7.99
C MET A 128 8.08 -7.36 -7.40
N PRO A 129 7.27 -6.62 -8.20
CA PRO A 129 6.29 -5.70 -7.63
C PRO A 129 5.32 -6.39 -6.66
N SER A 130 4.84 -7.59 -7.02
CA SER A 130 3.93 -8.39 -6.19
C SER A 130 4.62 -8.96 -4.93
N ILE A 131 5.84 -9.49 -5.06
CA ILE A 131 6.65 -9.97 -3.92
C ILE A 131 6.86 -8.85 -2.89
N LEU A 132 7.32 -7.69 -3.35
CA LEU A 132 7.62 -6.56 -2.47
C LEU A 132 6.37 -6.00 -1.80
N ARG A 133 5.25 -5.93 -2.53
CA ARG A 133 3.95 -5.54 -2.00
C ARG A 133 3.49 -6.48 -0.90
N SER A 134 3.53 -7.79 -1.15
CA SER A 134 3.11 -8.82 -0.20
C SER A 134 3.96 -8.82 1.08
N LEU A 135 5.28 -8.78 0.92
CA LEU A 135 6.21 -8.75 2.04
C LEU A 135 6.02 -7.49 2.90
N ARG A 136 5.92 -6.33 2.26
CA ARG A 136 5.65 -5.06 2.94
C ARG A 136 4.35 -5.11 3.74
N LEU A 137 3.27 -5.56 3.13
CA LEU A 137 1.96 -5.61 3.78
C LEU A 137 1.97 -6.53 5.01
N TYR A 138 2.62 -7.68 4.91
CA TYR A 138 2.80 -8.58 6.06
C TYR A 138 3.62 -7.93 7.20
N VAL A 139 4.73 -7.27 6.87
CA VAL A 139 5.58 -6.57 7.86
C VAL A 139 4.81 -5.42 8.51
N GLN A 140 4.07 -4.63 7.74
CA GLN A 140 3.23 -3.54 8.22
C GLN A 140 2.11 -4.06 9.15
N TYR A 141 1.50 -5.20 8.82
CA TYR A 141 0.55 -5.87 9.70
C TYR A 141 1.17 -6.24 11.04
N LYS A 142 2.34 -6.88 11.05
CA LYS A 142 3.02 -7.26 12.29
C LYS A 142 3.38 -6.05 13.14
N VAL A 143 3.90 -4.98 12.53
CA VAL A 143 4.19 -3.73 13.23
C VAL A 143 2.93 -3.15 13.89
N ASN A 144 1.82 -3.06 13.16
CA ASN A 144 0.58 -2.51 13.73
C ASN A 144 -0.05 -3.40 14.80
N LEU A 145 0.13 -4.72 14.72
CA LEU A 145 -0.25 -5.64 15.78
C LEU A 145 0.53 -5.34 17.07
N TYR A 146 1.86 -5.19 16.98
CA TYR A 146 2.68 -4.84 18.15
C TYR A 146 2.31 -3.47 18.73
N LYS A 147 2.03 -2.49 17.87
CA LYS A 147 1.57 -1.15 18.29
C LYS A 147 0.30 -1.22 19.14
N ALA A 148 -0.69 -1.99 18.69
CA ALA A 148 -1.97 -2.13 19.36
C ALA A 148 -1.86 -2.94 20.67
N ASN A 149 -1.13 -4.05 20.67
CA ASN A 149 -0.95 -4.88 21.87
C ASN A 149 -0.26 -4.11 22.99
N ARG A 150 0.78 -3.34 22.66
CA ARG A 150 1.50 -2.50 23.63
C ARG A 150 0.58 -1.50 24.34
N PHE A 151 -0.44 -1.01 23.63
CA PHE A 151 -1.39 -0.09 24.22
C PHE A 151 -2.34 -0.77 25.22
N GLN A 152 -2.68 -2.03 24.99
CA GLN A 152 -3.51 -2.82 25.90
C GLN A 152 -2.74 -3.23 27.16
N GLU A 153 -1.42 -3.42 27.05
CA GLU A 153 -0.54 -3.77 28.17
C GLU A 153 -0.22 -2.60 29.10
N LEU A 154 -0.39 -1.35 28.65
CA LEU A 154 -0.24 -0.20 29.53
C LEU A 154 -1.31 -0.31 30.62
N PRO A 155 -0.93 -0.54 31.89
CA PRO A 155 -1.89 -0.75 32.97
C PRO A 155 -2.85 0.43 32.97
N ALA A 156 -4.16 0.14 33.07
CA ALA A 156 -5.16 1.17 33.25
C ALA A 156 -4.73 1.99 34.46
N MET A 157 -4.15 3.17 34.22
CA MET A 157 -3.54 3.99 35.26
C MET A 157 -4.57 4.60 36.22
N ASP A 158 -5.83 4.19 36.11
CA ASP A 158 -6.90 4.48 37.05
C ASP A 158 -6.63 3.87 38.44
N ASP A 159 -5.74 2.89 38.58
CA ASP A 159 -5.35 2.34 39.90
C ASP A 159 -4.28 3.16 40.66
N LEU A 160 -3.84 4.32 40.13
CA LEU A 160 -2.91 5.21 40.85
C LEU A 160 -3.59 6.30 41.69
N THR A 161 -4.90 6.17 41.95
CA THR A 161 -5.61 7.03 42.92
C THR A 161 -5.15 6.82 44.36
N ASP A 162 -4.48 5.70 44.67
CA ASP A 162 -3.90 5.42 45.99
C ASP A 162 -2.44 5.86 46.11
N CYS A 163 -2.14 7.11 45.72
CA CYS A 163 -1.04 7.79 46.40
C CYS A 163 -1.59 8.21 47.77
N PRO A 164 -1.21 7.57 48.89
CA PRO A 164 -1.58 8.07 50.20
C PRO A 164 -1.18 9.55 50.22
N SER A 165 -2.17 10.43 50.43
CA SER A 165 -1.89 11.80 50.80
C SER A 165 -0.78 11.75 51.84
N PRO A 166 0.31 12.53 51.70
CA PRO A 166 1.30 12.59 52.75
C PRO A 166 0.53 12.93 54.02
N VAL A 167 0.43 11.94 54.90
CA VAL A 167 -0.16 12.09 56.23
C VAL A 167 0.52 13.32 56.77
N ALA A 168 -0.27 14.40 56.90
CA ALA A 168 0.16 15.57 57.61
C ALA A 168 0.71 15.02 58.92
N SER A 169 1.99 15.26 59.17
CA SER A 169 2.61 14.94 60.44
C SER A 169 1.87 15.77 61.47
N GLU A 170 0.84 15.16 62.06
CA GLU A 170 0.11 15.72 63.18
C GLU A 170 1.12 15.97 64.29
N LEU A 171 1.28 17.25 64.62
CA LEU A 171 1.87 17.65 65.89
C LEU A 171 1.08 16.97 67.02
N PRO A 172 1.74 16.42 68.04
CA PRO A 172 1.05 15.80 69.15
C PRO A 172 0.41 16.87 70.06
N GLY A 173 -0.90 16.75 70.24
CA GLY A 173 -1.53 16.97 71.54
C GLY A 173 -2.20 18.32 71.80
N TYR A 174 -3.49 18.40 71.45
CA TYR A 174 -4.43 19.15 72.29
C TYR A 174 -5.80 18.46 72.27
N ASN A 175 -6.01 17.57 73.25
CA ASN A 175 -7.29 16.92 73.50
C ASN A 175 -8.23 17.91 74.19
N ASN A 176 -9.32 18.29 73.53
CA ASN A 176 -10.55 18.73 74.16
C ASN A 176 -11.71 18.57 73.17
N SER A 177 -12.57 17.58 73.40
CA SER A 177 -14.04 17.77 73.31
C SER A 177 -14.83 16.50 73.64
N HIS A 178 -15.52 16.63 74.75
CA HIS A 178 -16.87 16.16 75.02
C HIS A 178 -17.80 16.00 73.79
N SER A 179 -18.51 14.86 73.79
CA SER A 179 -19.98 14.77 73.86
C SER A 179 -20.84 14.69 72.57
N ASN A 180 -21.71 13.67 72.62
CA ASN A 180 -23.06 13.52 72.05
C ASN A 180 -23.28 13.08 70.59
N LYS A 181 -23.36 11.76 70.41
CA LYS A 181 -24.62 10.96 70.26
C LYS A 181 -25.85 11.69 69.69
N VAL A 182 -26.24 11.36 68.45
CA VAL A 182 -27.65 11.27 68.00
C VAL A 182 -27.78 10.15 66.96
N SER A 183 -28.82 9.34 67.14
CA SER A 183 -29.18 8.14 66.38
C SER A 183 -30.26 8.42 65.32
N SER A 184 -30.46 7.42 64.45
CA SER A 184 -31.69 7.07 63.70
C SER A 184 -32.02 7.95 62.48
N VAL A 185 -32.52 7.43 61.34
CA VAL A 185 -33.83 6.77 61.16
C VAL A 185 -33.91 6.04 59.80
N SER A 186 -34.61 4.90 59.87
CA SER A 186 -35.28 4.00 58.89
C SER A 186 -35.38 4.25 57.37
N SER A 187 -35.31 3.12 56.67
CA SER A 187 -35.91 2.76 55.36
C SER A 187 -37.43 3.04 55.28
N PRO A 188 -38.09 3.02 54.10
CA PRO A 188 -38.57 1.74 53.57
C PRO A 188 -38.70 1.61 52.02
N SER A 189 -38.95 0.35 51.64
CA SER A 189 -39.33 -0.23 50.36
C SER A 189 -40.53 0.40 49.65
N ASN A 190 -40.62 0.22 48.32
CA ASN A 190 -41.86 -0.15 47.63
C ASN A 190 -41.61 -0.73 46.22
N THR A 191 -42.15 -1.93 46.00
CA THR A 191 -42.42 -2.64 44.73
C THR A 191 -43.77 -2.13 44.13
N PRO A 192 -44.38 -2.73 43.09
CA PRO A 192 -44.00 -2.91 41.66
C PRO A 192 -45.11 -2.38 40.69
N ARG A 193 -44.89 -2.31 39.37
CA ARG A 193 -45.99 -2.48 38.39
C ARG A 193 -45.54 -2.83 36.96
N ASN A 194 -46.01 -3.98 36.48
CA ASN A 194 -46.12 -4.39 35.08
C ASN A 194 -47.28 -3.64 34.40
N ILE A 195 -47.10 -3.19 33.15
CA ILE A 195 -48.17 -2.98 32.15
C ILE A 195 -47.65 -3.38 30.76
N ASP A 196 -48.55 -4.06 30.03
CA ASP A 196 -48.47 -4.70 28.70
C ASP A 196 -47.94 -3.87 27.51
N PRO A 197 -47.54 -4.54 26.41
CA PRO A 197 -47.10 -3.90 25.18
C PRO A 197 -48.26 -3.67 24.19
N THR A 198 -48.53 -2.42 23.86
CA THR A 198 -49.35 -2.04 22.69
C THR A 198 -48.45 -1.61 21.53
N SER A 199 -48.66 -2.28 20.40
CA SER A 199 -48.09 -1.97 19.08
C SER A 199 -48.41 -0.54 18.63
N PRO A 200 -47.50 0.11 17.87
CA PRO A 200 -47.95 1.12 16.91
C PRO A 200 -47.41 0.89 15.49
N THR A 201 -48.38 0.70 14.59
CA THR A 201 -48.59 1.41 13.32
C THR A 201 -47.42 2.18 12.71
N THR A 202 -46.99 1.71 11.55
CA THR A 202 -46.08 2.37 10.60
C THR A 202 -46.72 3.63 9.99
N PRO A 203 -46.10 4.82 10.05
CA PRO A 203 -46.49 5.94 9.20
C PRO A 203 -45.68 5.94 7.90
N LYS A 204 -46.40 6.03 6.77
CA LYS A 204 -45.87 6.31 5.44
C LYS A 204 -45.29 7.72 5.42
N PHE A 205 -44.01 7.85 5.07
CA PHE A 205 -43.38 9.14 4.82
C PHE A 205 -43.71 9.63 3.41
N HIS A 206 -44.16 10.87 3.35
CA HIS A 206 -44.42 11.64 2.14
C HIS A 206 -43.09 12.29 1.72
N ASP A 207 -42.62 12.04 0.50
CA ASP A 207 -41.50 12.76 -0.09
C ASP A 207 -41.96 14.16 -0.48
N THR A 208 -41.44 15.17 0.23
CA THR A 208 -41.55 16.58 -0.17
C THR A 208 -40.22 17.01 -0.76
N GLU A 209 -40.25 17.28 -2.06
CA GLU A 209 -39.18 17.82 -2.89
C GLU A 209 -38.76 19.19 -2.34
N PHE A 210 -37.57 19.27 -1.73
CA PHE A 210 -37.02 20.53 -1.23
C PHE A 210 -36.24 21.25 -2.32
N GLU A 211 -36.77 22.41 -2.67
CA GLU A 211 -36.26 23.43 -3.57
C GLU A 211 -34.84 23.88 -3.16
N LYS A 212 -33.92 23.89 -4.14
CA LYS A 212 -32.54 24.35 -3.98
C LYS A 212 -32.51 25.88 -3.82
N GLU A 213 -32.48 26.37 -2.59
CA GLU A 213 -32.04 27.74 -2.30
C GLU A 213 -30.52 27.85 -2.47
N SER A 214 -30.12 28.75 -3.36
CA SER A 214 -28.74 29.16 -3.62
C SER A 214 -28.19 29.98 -2.44
N ILE A 215 -27.26 29.40 -1.69
CA ILE A 215 -26.51 30.10 -0.63
C ILE A 215 -25.46 31.03 -1.28
N PRO A 216 -25.36 32.31 -0.87
CA PRO A 216 -24.35 33.22 -1.39
C PRO A 216 -22.94 32.82 -0.94
N SER A 217 -22.02 32.80 -1.91
CA SER A 217 -20.59 32.60 -1.71
C SER A 217 -20.02 33.63 -0.74
N SER A 218 -19.71 33.19 0.48
CA SER A 218 -18.98 33.98 1.47
C SER A 218 -17.49 34.04 1.09
N PRO A 219 -16.82 35.20 1.23
CA PRO A 219 -15.44 35.36 0.81
C PRO A 219 -14.49 34.61 1.75
N SER A 220 -13.66 33.75 1.17
CA SER A 220 -12.56 33.04 1.82
C SER A 220 -11.57 34.03 2.45
N SER A 221 -11.70 34.28 3.75
CA SER A 221 -10.68 34.97 4.53
C SER A 221 -9.48 34.04 4.68
N VAL A 222 -8.48 34.26 3.82
CA VAL A 222 -7.13 33.70 3.96
C VAL A 222 -6.57 34.17 5.30
N ILE A 223 -6.39 33.25 6.25
CA ILE A 223 -5.64 33.50 7.48
C ILE A 223 -4.17 33.66 7.07
N ASN A 224 -3.72 34.91 6.93
CA ASN A 224 -2.32 35.24 6.73
C ASN A 224 -1.57 34.98 8.05
N PHE A 225 -0.83 33.87 8.10
CA PHE A 225 0.16 33.68 9.15
C PHE A 225 1.34 34.64 8.92
N PRO A 226 1.77 35.42 9.93
CA PRO A 226 2.93 36.27 9.80
C PRO A 226 4.17 35.41 9.53
N SER A 227 4.87 35.70 8.43
CA SER A 227 6.17 35.09 8.13
C SER A 227 7.18 35.57 9.17
N VAL A 228 7.38 34.75 10.19
CA VAL A 228 8.49 34.92 11.13
C VAL A 228 9.78 34.73 10.33
N GLY A 229 10.49 35.82 10.08
CA GLY A 229 11.79 35.81 9.43
C GLY A 229 12.77 34.97 10.24
N THR A 230 13.10 33.80 9.71
CA THR A 230 14.10 32.88 10.28
C THR A 230 15.50 33.48 10.11
N SER A 231 15.94 34.21 11.12
CA SER A 231 17.36 34.40 11.42
C SER A 231 17.93 33.05 11.86
N THR A 232 18.58 32.34 10.93
CA THR A 232 19.32 31.11 11.21
C THR A 232 20.63 31.44 11.92
N GLN A 233 20.56 31.66 13.23
CA GLN A 233 21.71 31.51 14.11
C GLN A 233 21.87 30.03 14.43
N GLY A 234 22.92 29.41 13.89
CA GLY A 234 23.22 27.99 14.03
C GLY A 234 23.50 27.61 15.48
N TYR A 235 22.52 27.02 16.15
CA TYR A 235 22.75 26.25 17.36
C TYR A 235 23.41 24.91 16.98
N PRO A 236 24.46 24.48 17.69
CA PRO A 236 25.14 23.22 17.41
C PRO A 236 24.15 22.06 17.62
N LEU A 237 23.98 21.27 16.57
CA LEU A 237 23.02 20.19 16.44
C LEU A 237 23.49 18.93 17.20
N GLU A 238 23.68 19.02 18.52
CA GLU A 238 24.04 17.90 19.39
C GLU A 238 22.82 17.07 19.86
N ILE A 239 21.72 17.11 19.11
CA ILE A 239 20.42 16.54 19.51
C ILE A 239 20.23 15.07 19.05
N ASN A 240 21.11 14.53 18.20
CA ASN A 240 20.83 13.26 17.52
C ASN A 240 21.18 11.98 18.33
N SER A 241 21.96 12.07 19.40
CA SER A 241 22.27 10.90 20.26
C SER A 241 21.12 10.58 21.24
N ASN A 242 20.51 11.60 21.83
CA ASN A 242 19.47 11.42 22.85
C ASN A 242 18.16 10.84 22.30
N VAL A 243 17.81 11.12 21.04
CA VAL A 243 16.62 10.53 20.39
C VAL A 243 16.81 9.03 20.18
N ARG A 244 18.01 8.60 19.78
CA ARG A 244 18.37 7.19 19.60
C ARG A 244 18.36 6.43 20.93
N ASP A 245 18.89 7.06 21.98
CA ASP A 245 18.90 6.49 23.32
C ASP A 245 17.50 6.48 23.96
N TYR A 246 16.65 7.44 23.65
CA TYR A 246 15.24 7.43 24.05
C TYR A 246 14.46 6.30 23.37
N PHE A 247 14.67 6.05 22.06
CA PHE A 247 14.12 4.86 21.39
C PHE A 247 14.66 3.55 21.96
N SER A 248 15.90 3.55 22.48
CA SER A 248 16.45 2.40 23.20
C SER A 248 15.72 2.15 24.54
N ASN A 249 15.26 3.22 25.19
CA ASN A 249 14.52 3.21 26.46
C ASN A 249 13.02 2.96 26.29
N TYR A 250 12.44 3.24 25.12
CA TYR A 250 11.10 2.80 24.73
C TYR A 250 11.08 1.30 24.40
N LYS A 251 11.75 0.49 25.25
CA LYS A 251 12.03 -0.95 25.12
C LYS A 251 11.05 -1.65 24.19
N LEU A 252 11.42 -1.78 22.93
CA LEU A 252 10.91 -2.87 22.09
C LEU A 252 11.37 -4.13 22.82
N HIS A 253 10.44 -4.79 23.51
CA HIS A 253 10.74 -5.79 24.53
C HIS A 253 11.30 -7.05 23.89
N THR A 254 10.83 -7.36 22.68
CA THR A 254 11.22 -8.55 21.94
C THR A 254 12.18 -8.22 20.80
N VAL A 255 13.13 -9.14 20.54
CA VAL A 255 14.02 -9.05 19.38
C VAL A 255 13.21 -9.07 18.08
N SER A 256 12.11 -9.81 18.06
CA SER A 256 11.17 -9.84 16.93
C SER A 256 10.57 -8.49 16.61
N GLU A 257 10.10 -7.73 17.62
CA GLU A 257 9.58 -6.37 17.39
C GLU A 257 10.62 -5.49 16.71
N LYS A 258 11.84 -5.44 17.25
CA LYS A 258 12.95 -4.65 16.68
C LYS A 258 13.21 -5.02 15.22
N LEU A 259 13.19 -6.33 14.92
CA LEU A 259 13.36 -6.83 13.55
C LEU A 259 12.23 -6.33 12.63
N PHE A 260 10.97 -6.43 13.04
CA PHE A 260 9.82 -6.00 12.23
C PHE A 260 9.78 -4.48 12.02
N PHE A 261 10.10 -3.68 13.04
CA PHE A 261 10.19 -2.22 12.88
C PHE A 261 11.33 -1.83 11.94
N LYS A 262 12.50 -2.48 12.04
CA LYS A 262 13.62 -2.25 11.11
C LYS A 262 13.26 -2.69 9.69
N ALA A 263 12.63 -3.86 9.53
CA ALA A 263 12.15 -4.34 8.24
C ALA A 263 11.11 -3.39 7.64
N HIS A 264 10.20 -2.85 8.46
CA HIS A 264 9.20 -1.89 8.01
C HIS A 264 9.86 -0.58 7.55
N SER A 265 10.81 -0.04 8.31
CA SER A 265 11.57 1.15 7.94
C SER A 265 12.31 0.94 6.61
N LEU A 266 12.96 -0.21 6.42
CA LEU A 266 13.64 -0.56 5.17
C LEU A 266 12.65 -0.70 4.00
N LEU A 267 11.57 -1.47 4.14
CA LEU A 267 10.59 -1.71 3.08
C LEU A 267 9.74 -0.47 2.74
N SER A 268 9.62 0.47 3.68
CA SER A 268 8.97 1.76 3.45
C SER A 268 9.88 2.79 2.78
N SER A 269 11.21 2.60 2.84
CA SER A 269 12.17 3.49 2.19
C SER A 269 12.12 3.38 0.67
N HIS A 270 11.80 4.50 0.01
CA HIS A 270 11.79 4.60 -1.45
C HIS A 270 13.16 4.31 -2.05
N LEU A 271 14.22 4.80 -1.42
CA LEU A 271 15.60 4.60 -1.87
C LEU A 271 15.99 3.12 -1.81
N PHE A 272 15.63 2.42 -0.73
CA PHE A 272 15.88 0.99 -0.59
C PHE A 272 15.13 0.19 -1.65
N LEU A 273 13.85 0.49 -1.87
CA LEU A 273 13.04 -0.18 -2.88
C LEU A 273 13.64 -0.02 -4.28
N ILE A 274 13.96 1.21 -4.68
CA ILE A 274 14.57 1.51 -5.98
C ILE A 274 15.93 0.83 -6.12
N SER A 275 16.76 0.88 -5.07
CA SER A 275 18.09 0.26 -5.06
C SER A 275 18.01 -1.27 -5.19
N LEU A 276 17.10 -1.93 -4.45
CA LEU A 276 16.89 -3.37 -4.53
C LEU A 276 16.47 -3.80 -5.93
N LEU A 277 15.54 -3.06 -6.54
CA LEU A 277 15.05 -3.33 -7.88
C LEU A 277 16.12 -3.12 -8.95
N PHE A 278 16.83 -2.00 -8.89
CA PHE A 278 17.93 -1.73 -9.81
C PHE A 278 19.07 -2.74 -9.65
N GLY A 279 19.36 -3.16 -8.41
CA GLY A 279 20.35 -4.19 -8.12
C GLY A 279 19.98 -5.55 -8.71
N LEU A 280 18.73 -5.98 -8.54
CA LEU A 280 18.23 -7.23 -9.13
C LEU A 280 18.15 -7.16 -10.66
N PHE A 281 17.70 -6.04 -11.23
CA PHE A 281 17.70 -5.83 -12.67
C PHE A 281 19.12 -5.89 -13.24
N SER A 282 20.07 -5.18 -12.61
CA SER A 282 21.49 -5.21 -13.00
C SER A 282 22.08 -6.61 -12.91
N PHE A 283 21.72 -7.39 -11.88
CA PHE A 283 22.14 -8.79 -11.75
C PHE A 283 21.69 -9.63 -12.95
N HIS A 284 20.43 -9.50 -13.40
CA HIS A 284 19.94 -10.21 -14.58
C HIS A 284 20.56 -9.73 -15.89
N ILE A 285 20.86 -8.44 -16.01
CA ILE A 285 21.62 -7.91 -17.16
C ILE A 285 23.03 -8.50 -17.20
N VAL A 286 23.72 -8.60 -16.06
CA VAL A 286 25.04 -9.23 -15.99
C VAL A 286 24.95 -10.72 -16.35
N GLN A 287 23.95 -11.45 -15.84
CA GLN A 287 23.72 -12.85 -16.20
C GLN A 287 23.48 -13.01 -17.71
N TRP A 288 22.60 -12.19 -18.28
CA TRP A 288 22.33 -12.15 -19.72
C TRP A 288 23.61 -11.89 -20.51
N PHE A 289 24.42 -10.91 -20.12
CA PHE A 289 25.66 -10.54 -20.80
C PHE A 289 26.68 -11.69 -20.76
N VAL A 290 26.86 -12.35 -19.61
CA VAL A 290 27.73 -13.52 -19.49
C VAL A 290 27.29 -14.64 -20.43
N VAL A 291 25.99 -14.94 -20.47
CA VAL A 291 25.45 -15.98 -21.37
C VAL A 291 25.65 -15.58 -22.85
N ALA A 292 25.44 -14.32 -23.20
CA ALA A 292 25.64 -13.81 -24.56
C ALA A 292 27.12 -13.92 -24.98
N VAL A 293 28.06 -13.58 -24.11
CA VAL A 293 29.51 -13.72 -24.37
C VAL A 293 29.90 -15.18 -24.50
N ILE A 294 29.35 -16.08 -23.67
CA ILE A 294 29.63 -17.52 -23.78
C ILE A 294 29.15 -18.07 -25.12
N GLU A 295 27.93 -17.74 -25.54
CA GLU A 295 27.41 -18.17 -26.85
C GLU A 295 28.31 -17.65 -27.98
N ASP A 296 28.68 -16.37 -27.96
CA ASP A 296 29.44 -15.77 -29.05
C ASP A 296 30.91 -16.24 -29.08
N ALA A 297 31.53 -16.48 -27.92
CA ALA A 297 32.93 -16.90 -27.83
C ALA A 297 33.14 -18.41 -28.07
N PHE A 298 32.24 -19.27 -27.57
CA PHE A 298 32.42 -20.71 -27.59
C PHE A 298 31.50 -21.45 -28.58
N TYR A 299 30.38 -20.84 -28.96
CA TYR A 299 29.34 -21.46 -29.77
C TYR A 299 28.98 -20.64 -31.02
N ALA A 300 29.94 -19.86 -31.54
CA ALA A 300 29.75 -19.02 -32.72
C ALA A 300 29.19 -19.79 -33.93
N ASP A 301 29.65 -21.03 -34.15
CA ASP A 301 29.26 -21.88 -35.28
C ASP A 301 27.96 -22.68 -35.03
N ARG A 302 27.54 -22.82 -33.77
CA ARG A 302 26.36 -23.59 -33.35
C ARG A 302 25.60 -22.86 -32.27
N ARG A 303 25.01 -21.72 -32.65
CA ARG A 303 24.21 -20.90 -31.75
C ARG A 303 22.97 -21.66 -31.31
N PHE A 304 22.75 -21.71 -30.00
CA PHE A 304 21.70 -22.51 -29.39
C PHE A 304 20.63 -21.66 -28.71
N LEU A 305 20.87 -20.36 -28.49
CA LEU A 305 19.92 -19.42 -27.90
C LEU A 305 19.15 -18.68 -29.00
N MET A 306 19.86 -18.22 -30.02
CA MET A 306 19.29 -17.46 -31.13
C MET A 306 19.57 -18.14 -32.47
N VAL A 307 18.58 -18.14 -33.35
CA VAL A 307 18.68 -18.72 -34.70
C VAL A 307 19.48 -17.76 -35.58
N ASP A 308 20.54 -18.28 -36.21
CA ASP A 308 21.44 -17.62 -37.18
C ASP A 308 22.21 -16.37 -36.72
N ARG A 309 21.87 -15.79 -35.56
CA ARG A 309 22.39 -14.49 -35.09
C ARG A 309 22.81 -14.55 -33.63
N SER A 310 23.76 -13.69 -33.26
CA SER A 310 24.23 -13.54 -31.88
C SER A 310 23.16 -12.84 -31.06
N MET A 311 23.06 -13.14 -29.76
CA MET A 311 22.30 -12.31 -28.82
C MET A 311 22.73 -10.84 -28.85
N LEU A 312 23.99 -10.53 -29.19
CA LEU A 312 24.49 -9.15 -29.29
C LEU A 312 24.17 -8.48 -30.64
N SER A 313 23.46 -9.16 -31.54
CA SER A 313 23.17 -8.63 -32.88
C SER A 313 22.14 -7.49 -32.82
N LEU A 314 22.43 -6.41 -33.56
CA LEU A 314 21.48 -5.32 -33.80
C LEU A 314 20.47 -5.62 -34.92
N ARG A 315 20.63 -6.75 -35.61
CA ARG A 315 19.67 -7.23 -36.61
C ARG A 315 18.61 -8.11 -35.95
N GLY A 316 17.50 -8.32 -36.64
CA GLY A 316 16.46 -9.24 -36.19
C GLY A 316 16.93 -10.69 -36.14
N CYS A 317 16.26 -11.43 -35.26
CA CYS A 317 16.52 -12.84 -35.00
C CYS A 317 15.27 -13.54 -34.49
N TYR A 318 15.30 -14.87 -34.61
CA TYR A 318 14.32 -15.76 -33.99
C TYR A 318 14.96 -16.43 -32.77
N GLY A 319 14.24 -16.50 -31.66
CA GLY A 319 14.68 -17.23 -30.49
C GLY A 319 14.49 -18.73 -30.68
N THR A 320 15.44 -19.53 -30.22
CA THR A 320 15.21 -20.97 -30.05
C THR A 320 14.26 -21.22 -28.87
N THR A 321 13.97 -22.48 -28.54
CA THR A 321 13.23 -22.79 -27.30
C THR A 321 14.06 -22.57 -26.03
N VAL A 322 15.39 -22.51 -26.13
CA VAL A 322 16.28 -22.52 -24.96
C VAL A 322 16.13 -21.25 -24.10
N PRO A 323 16.14 -20.02 -24.64
CA PRO A 323 15.93 -18.82 -23.85
C PRO A 323 14.57 -18.79 -23.14
N ALA A 324 13.52 -19.31 -23.80
CA ALA A 324 12.20 -19.41 -23.21
C ALA A 324 12.20 -20.37 -22.01
N ILE A 325 12.86 -21.53 -22.13
CA ILE A 325 13.03 -22.49 -21.02
C ILE A 325 13.80 -21.84 -19.86
N ILE A 326 14.92 -21.16 -20.13
CA ILE A 326 15.70 -20.44 -19.11
C ILE A 326 14.83 -19.39 -18.41
N SER A 327 14.07 -18.61 -19.18
CA SER A 327 13.16 -17.59 -18.65
C SER A 327 12.09 -18.20 -17.72
N VAL A 328 11.47 -19.31 -18.14
CA VAL A 328 10.50 -20.06 -17.31
C VAL A 328 11.14 -20.58 -16.03
N LEU A 329 12.36 -21.11 -16.08
CA LEU A 329 13.06 -21.59 -14.88
C LEU A 329 13.37 -20.46 -13.88
N ILE A 330 13.83 -19.31 -14.38
CA ILE A 330 14.04 -18.11 -13.55
C ILE A 330 12.70 -17.66 -12.95
N TYR A 331 11.64 -17.63 -13.76
CA TYR A 331 10.30 -17.25 -13.32
C TYR A 331 9.76 -18.17 -12.24
N VAL A 332 9.92 -19.49 -12.36
CA VAL A 332 9.52 -20.45 -11.31
C VAL A 332 10.20 -20.13 -9.98
N GLY A 333 11.48 -19.75 -9.99
CA GLY A 333 12.17 -19.29 -8.78
C GLY A 333 11.51 -18.09 -8.12
N TYR A 334 11.17 -17.06 -8.91
CA TYR A 334 10.43 -15.90 -8.41
C TYR A 334 9.02 -16.24 -7.93
N LEU A 335 8.31 -17.08 -8.67
CA LEU A 335 6.96 -17.54 -8.31
C LEU A 335 6.95 -18.29 -6.98
N MET A 336 7.98 -19.08 -6.68
CA MET A 336 8.10 -19.73 -5.37
C MET A 336 8.24 -18.71 -4.23
N VAL A 337 9.04 -17.66 -4.41
CA VAL A 337 9.17 -16.57 -3.44
C VAL A 337 7.83 -15.83 -3.29
N GLU A 338 7.14 -15.56 -4.40
CA GLU A 338 5.83 -14.91 -4.40
C GLU A 338 4.76 -15.73 -3.68
N ILE A 339 4.72 -17.04 -3.90
CA ILE A 339 3.82 -17.96 -3.19
C ILE A 339 4.12 -17.92 -1.69
N VAL A 340 5.39 -17.96 -1.27
CA VAL A 340 5.75 -17.84 0.16
C VAL A 340 5.27 -16.52 0.75
N CYS A 341 5.49 -15.40 0.05
CA CYS A 341 5.02 -14.08 0.49
C CYS A 341 3.48 -14.02 0.55
N THR A 342 2.78 -14.65 -0.39
CA THR A 342 1.31 -14.72 -0.41
C THR A 342 0.78 -15.59 0.72
N VAL A 343 1.44 -16.71 1.06
CA VAL A 343 1.11 -17.53 2.23
C VAL A 343 1.27 -16.73 3.53
N LEU A 344 2.33 -15.92 3.65
CA LEU A 344 2.46 -14.99 4.77
C LEU A 344 1.32 -13.97 4.80
N LEU A 345 0.84 -13.53 3.64
CA LEU A 345 -0.27 -12.60 3.53
C LEU A 345 -1.60 -13.21 3.99
N PHE A 346 -1.82 -14.50 3.84
CA PHE A 346 -3.01 -15.16 4.42
C PHE A 346 -3.04 -15.12 5.96
N ARG A 347 -1.91 -14.88 6.62
CA ARG A 347 -1.83 -14.67 8.08
C ARG A 347 -2.17 -13.25 8.52
N THR A 348 -2.38 -12.31 7.59
CA THR A 348 -2.84 -10.97 7.96
C THR A 348 -4.34 -11.01 8.22
N ASP A 349 -4.79 -10.25 9.23
CA ASP A 349 -6.21 -10.09 9.54
C ASP A 349 -6.98 -9.45 8.37
N ARG A 350 -8.30 -9.29 8.53
CA ARG A 350 -9.19 -8.70 7.51
C ARG A 350 -8.60 -7.41 6.96
N ASP A 351 -8.19 -7.46 5.71
CA ASP A 351 -7.65 -6.33 4.96
C ASP A 351 -8.77 -5.38 4.58
N THR A 352 -8.64 -4.14 5.01
CA THR A 352 -9.65 -3.11 4.79
C THR A 352 -9.51 -2.36 3.47
N TRP A 353 -8.36 -2.47 2.81
CA TRP A 353 -8.03 -1.76 1.58
C TRP A 353 -8.02 -2.66 0.34
N PHE A 354 -8.40 -3.93 0.51
CA PHE A 354 -8.50 -4.96 -0.53
C PHE A 354 -7.17 -5.29 -1.26
N ILE A 355 -6.03 -4.86 -0.74
CA ILE A 355 -4.68 -5.16 -1.26
C ILE A 355 -4.41 -6.68 -1.30
N ARG A 356 -4.90 -7.44 -0.31
CA ARG A 356 -4.84 -8.90 -0.28
C ARG A 356 -5.64 -9.51 -1.42
N GLY A 357 -6.84 -8.98 -1.69
CA GLY A 357 -7.67 -9.43 -2.80
C GLY A 357 -6.99 -9.17 -4.14
N GLU A 358 -6.42 -7.98 -4.32
CA GLU A 358 -5.64 -7.62 -5.52
C GLU A 358 -4.44 -8.56 -5.72
N THR A 359 -3.70 -8.85 -4.66
CA THR A 359 -2.52 -9.73 -4.72
C THR A 359 -2.91 -11.15 -5.12
N ILE A 360 -3.97 -11.71 -4.53
CA ILE A 360 -4.47 -13.04 -4.89
C ILE A 360 -4.96 -13.07 -6.35
N LEU A 361 -5.66 -12.02 -6.80
CA LEU A 361 -6.12 -11.89 -8.17
C LEU A 361 -4.96 -11.82 -9.16
N LEU A 362 -3.89 -11.09 -8.83
CA LEU A 362 -2.68 -11.01 -9.65
C LEU A 362 -1.97 -12.35 -9.73
N LEU A 363 -1.77 -13.05 -8.60
CA LEU A 363 -1.15 -14.38 -8.59
C LEU A 363 -1.97 -15.38 -9.41
N ALA A 364 -3.29 -15.37 -9.27
CA ALA A 364 -4.17 -16.23 -10.06
C ALA A 364 -4.08 -15.91 -11.56
N SER A 365 -4.02 -14.63 -11.92
CA SER A 365 -3.85 -14.17 -13.30
C SER A 365 -2.49 -14.60 -13.86
N GLN A 366 -1.40 -14.42 -13.11
CA GLN A 366 -0.06 -14.89 -13.48
C GLN A 366 -0.06 -16.39 -13.77
N LEU A 367 -0.56 -17.22 -12.84
CA LEU A 367 -0.63 -18.67 -13.03
C LEU A 367 -1.43 -19.06 -14.28
N PHE A 368 -2.53 -18.36 -14.53
CA PHE A 368 -3.34 -18.54 -15.74
C PHE A 368 -2.57 -18.21 -17.02
N PHE A 369 -1.94 -17.02 -17.10
CA PHE A 369 -1.19 -16.60 -18.29
C PHE A 369 0.08 -17.43 -18.51
N ILE A 370 0.76 -17.87 -17.46
CA ILE A 370 1.90 -18.80 -17.55
C ILE A 370 1.43 -20.15 -18.10
N GLY A 371 0.30 -20.66 -17.62
CA GLY A 371 -0.29 -21.90 -18.14
C GLY A 371 -0.56 -21.81 -19.65
N ILE A 372 -1.16 -20.71 -20.09
CA ILE A 372 -1.37 -20.43 -21.52
C ILE A 372 -0.04 -20.35 -22.28
N TYR A 373 0.94 -19.61 -21.75
CA TYR A 373 2.25 -19.44 -22.38
C TYR A 373 2.98 -20.78 -22.56
N VAL A 374 2.96 -21.64 -21.54
CA VAL A 374 3.56 -22.98 -21.58
C VAL A 374 2.85 -23.86 -22.60
N ILE A 375 1.51 -23.87 -22.64
CA ILE A 375 0.74 -24.66 -23.62
C ILE A 375 1.08 -24.22 -25.05
N ILE A 376 1.12 -22.91 -25.32
CA ILE A 376 1.47 -22.37 -26.65
C ILE A 376 2.90 -22.74 -27.04
N THR A 377 3.84 -22.70 -26.08
CA THR A 377 5.26 -23.00 -26.32
C THR A 377 5.51 -24.49 -26.56
N LEU A 378 4.79 -25.37 -25.85
CA LEU A 378 4.98 -26.83 -25.93
C LEU A 378 4.36 -27.46 -27.17
N ILE A 379 3.30 -26.87 -27.75
CA ILE A 379 2.66 -27.39 -28.95
C ILE A 379 3.40 -26.86 -30.19
N PRO A 380 4.13 -27.69 -30.95
CA PRO A 380 4.97 -27.23 -32.06
C PRO A 380 4.18 -26.50 -33.15
N PHE A 381 2.94 -26.92 -33.40
CA PHE A 381 2.04 -26.25 -34.33
C PHE A 381 1.71 -24.82 -33.88
N MET A 382 1.36 -24.62 -32.60
CA MET A 382 1.08 -23.29 -32.06
C MET A 382 2.32 -22.40 -32.13
N LYS A 383 3.47 -22.95 -31.76
CA LYS A 383 4.74 -22.22 -31.81
C LYS A 383 5.15 -21.82 -33.24
N ASN A 384 5.09 -22.75 -34.19
CA ASN A 384 5.67 -22.53 -35.52
C ASN A 384 4.69 -21.89 -36.51
N VAL A 385 3.37 -22.04 -36.31
CA VAL A 385 2.34 -21.54 -37.23
C VAL A 385 1.57 -20.40 -36.59
N MET A 386 1.00 -20.62 -35.39
CA MET A 386 0.16 -19.60 -34.77
C MET A 386 0.94 -18.37 -34.36
N GLU A 387 2.23 -18.45 -34.05
CA GLU A 387 3.02 -17.25 -33.73
C GLU A 387 3.03 -16.24 -34.90
N HIS A 388 2.94 -16.70 -36.16
CA HIS A 388 2.89 -15.84 -37.36
C HIS A 388 1.48 -15.26 -37.65
N VAL A 389 0.49 -15.64 -36.85
CA VAL A 389 -0.90 -15.14 -36.97
C VAL A 389 -1.28 -14.35 -35.71
N ILE A 390 -1.04 -14.93 -34.54
CA ILE A 390 -1.29 -14.38 -33.21
C ILE A 390 0.01 -14.45 -32.40
N PRO A 391 0.66 -13.29 -32.17
CA PRO A 391 1.93 -13.26 -31.46
C PRO A 391 1.80 -13.80 -30.03
N GLN A 392 2.63 -14.79 -29.66
CA GLN A 392 2.64 -15.35 -28.30
C GLN A 392 2.96 -14.30 -27.22
N GLY A 393 3.69 -13.23 -27.56
CA GLY A 393 3.99 -12.15 -26.63
C GLY A 393 2.75 -11.36 -26.21
N LEU A 394 1.61 -11.48 -26.91
CA LEU A 394 0.33 -10.94 -26.45
C LEU A 394 -0.11 -11.52 -25.11
N VAL A 395 0.28 -12.76 -24.78
CA VAL A 395 0.00 -13.37 -23.47
C VAL A 395 0.72 -12.62 -22.35
N ILE A 396 1.97 -12.24 -22.59
CA ILE A 396 2.79 -11.50 -21.63
C ILE A 396 2.33 -10.04 -21.54
N MET A 397 1.99 -9.42 -22.67
CA MET A 397 1.39 -8.08 -22.71
C MET A 397 0.05 -8.01 -21.96
N ALA A 398 -0.79 -9.05 -22.12
CA ALA A 398 -2.02 -9.18 -21.35
C ALA A 398 -1.75 -9.29 -19.84
N LEU A 399 -0.74 -10.05 -19.44
CA LEU A 399 -0.33 -10.13 -18.04
C LEU A 399 0.12 -8.77 -17.49
N ALA A 400 0.97 -8.03 -18.21
CA ALA A 400 1.42 -6.68 -17.82
C ALA A 400 0.26 -5.68 -17.76
N SER A 401 -0.71 -5.79 -18.67
CA SER A 401 -1.92 -4.95 -18.68
C SER A 401 -2.83 -5.24 -17.48
N VAL A 402 -3.03 -6.52 -17.14
CA VAL A 402 -3.79 -6.91 -15.95
C VAL A 402 -3.10 -6.42 -14.69
N GLU A 403 -1.76 -6.47 -14.63
CA GLU A 403 -0.99 -5.95 -13.52
C GLU A 403 -1.20 -4.45 -13.32
N LEU A 404 -1.08 -3.65 -14.39
CA LEU A 404 -1.33 -2.20 -14.37
C LEU A 404 -2.77 -1.90 -13.95
N PHE A 405 -3.73 -2.62 -14.54
CA PHE A 405 -5.15 -2.43 -14.29
C PHE A 405 -5.50 -2.69 -12.81
N VAL A 406 -5.13 -3.85 -12.28
CA VAL A 406 -5.47 -4.25 -10.90
C VAL A 406 -4.66 -3.45 -9.88
N SER A 407 -3.35 -3.26 -10.11
CA SER A 407 -2.45 -2.66 -9.11
C SER A 407 -2.54 -1.13 -9.03
N ILE A 408 -3.01 -0.47 -10.10
CA ILE A 408 -2.93 1.00 -10.22
C ILE A 408 -4.26 1.60 -10.62
N PHE A 409 -4.82 1.17 -11.75
CA PHE A 409 -6.06 1.76 -12.27
C PHE A 409 -7.24 1.56 -11.31
N CYS A 410 -7.44 0.34 -10.80
CA CYS A 410 -8.51 0.05 -9.84
C CYS A 410 -8.40 0.89 -8.54
N PRO A 411 -7.25 0.94 -7.83
CA PRO A 411 -7.07 1.81 -6.66
C PRO A 411 -7.33 3.29 -6.92
N VAL A 412 -6.92 3.80 -8.09
CA VAL A 412 -7.19 5.18 -8.52
C VAL A 412 -8.69 5.42 -8.70
N MET A 413 -9.39 4.50 -9.37
CA MET A 413 -10.84 4.58 -9.54
C MET A 413 -11.57 4.53 -8.20
N TYR A 414 -11.15 3.66 -7.28
CA TYR A 414 -11.71 3.61 -5.92
C TYR A 414 -11.50 4.91 -5.15
N ALA A 415 -10.32 5.55 -5.28
CA ALA A 415 -10.05 6.85 -4.68
C ALA A 415 -11.00 7.93 -5.23
N ILE A 416 -11.20 7.99 -6.55
CA ILE A 416 -12.09 8.96 -7.20
C ILE A 416 -13.55 8.75 -6.77
N MET A 417 -14.04 7.51 -6.79
CA MET A 417 -15.42 7.18 -6.45
C MET A 417 -15.74 7.48 -4.97
N LYS A 418 -14.75 7.34 -4.06
CA LYS A 418 -14.94 7.58 -2.63
C LYS A 418 -15.01 9.07 -2.30
N ASP A 419 -14.16 9.89 -2.91
CA ASP A 419 -14.11 11.34 -2.65
C ASP A 419 -15.43 12.05 -3.01
N SER A 420 -16.13 11.57 -4.03
CA SER A 420 -17.45 12.12 -4.43
C SER A 420 -18.52 12.00 -3.35
N LYS A 421 -18.32 11.18 -2.32
CA LYS A 421 -19.34 10.88 -1.30
C LYS A 421 -19.06 11.51 0.07
N SER A 422 -18.06 12.39 0.19
CA SER A 422 -17.47 12.82 1.47
C SER A 422 -17.57 14.32 1.78
N THR A 423 -18.72 14.96 1.53
CA THR A 423 -19.05 16.27 2.12
C THR A 423 -19.90 16.06 3.36
N MET A 424 -19.28 16.12 4.55
CA MET A 424 -19.91 15.68 5.79
C MET A 424 -19.49 16.58 6.97
N ASN A 425 -20.34 17.55 7.30
CA ASN A 425 -20.10 18.63 8.27
C ASN A 425 -20.64 18.33 9.71
N LEU A 426 -20.64 17.08 10.18
CA LEU A 426 -21.40 16.71 11.40
C LEU A 426 -20.75 15.64 12.31
N TYR A 427 -19.43 15.44 12.25
CA TYR A 427 -18.80 14.23 12.80
C TYR A 427 -17.97 14.39 14.07
N GLU A 428 -17.61 15.61 14.47
CA GLU A 428 -16.71 15.79 15.62
C GLU A 428 -17.34 15.26 16.91
N SER A 429 -18.62 15.57 17.18
CA SER A 429 -19.31 15.09 18.38
C SER A 429 -19.56 13.57 18.40
N GLU A 430 -19.87 12.97 17.24
CA GLU A 430 -20.03 11.50 17.14
C GLU A 430 -18.72 10.77 17.43
N LEU A 431 -17.61 11.26 16.87
CA LEU A 431 -16.31 10.62 17.02
C LEU A 431 -15.81 10.70 18.47
N GLU A 432 -15.95 11.85 19.12
CA GLU A 432 -15.61 12.00 20.54
C GLU A 432 -16.42 11.04 21.41
N MET A 433 -17.72 10.90 21.15
CA MET A 433 -18.55 9.93 21.86
C MET A 433 -18.01 8.50 21.71
N ILE A 434 -17.63 8.09 20.50
CA ILE A 434 -17.04 6.77 20.24
C ILE A 434 -15.72 6.57 20.96
N LEU A 435 -14.87 7.61 21.00
CA LEU A 435 -13.57 7.56 21.66
C LEU A 435 -13.69 7.54 23.20
N ASN A 436 -14.74 8.14 23.74
CA ASN A 436 -14.99 8.19 25.19
C ASN A 436 -15.70 6.94 25.73
N ASN A 437 -16.42 6.18 24.90
CA ASN A 437 -17.04 4.92 25.30
C ASN A 437 -16.05 3.74 25.14
N LYS A 438 -15.83 2.97 26.21
CA LYS A 438 -14.83 1.87 26.25
C LYS A 438 -15.09 0.78 25.20
N GLU A 439 -16.33 0.33 25.04
CA GLU A 439 -16.69 -0.74 24.09
C GLU A 439 -16.42 -0.27 22.66
N THR A 440 -16.90 0.92 22.30
CA THR A 440 -16.72 1.44 20.94
C THR A 440 -15.29 1.87 20.65
N PHE A 441 -14.56 2.32 21.67
CA PHE A 441 -13.13 2.61 21.57
C PHE A 441 -12.34 1.35 21.20
N GLU A 442 -12.60 0.21 21.85
CA GLU A 442 -11.92 -1.06 21.54
C GLU A 442 -12.24 -1.53 20.12
N LEU A 443 -13.49 -1.40 19.68
CA LEU A 443 -13.91 -1.70 18.30
C LEU A 443 -13.21 -0.79 17.28
N LEU A 444 -13.11 0.51 17.57
CA LEU A 444 -12.44 1.48 16.71
C LEU A 444 -10.93 1.23 16.67
N LEU A 445 -10.30 0.93 17.80
CA LEU A 445 -8.89 0.59 17.87
C LEU A 445 -8.56 -0.67 17.08
N ASP A 446 -9.36 -1.74 17.21
CA ASP A 446 -9.14 -2.96 16.44
C ASP A 446 -9.40 -2.76 14.94
N PHE A 447 -10.32 -1.87 14.56
CA PHE A 447 -10.52 -1.50 13.16
C PHE A 447 -9.38 -0.66 12.59
N ALA A 448 -8.87 0.31 13.36
CA ALA A 448 -7.72 1.14 13.00
C ALA A 448 -6.43 0.32 12.89
N ARG A 449 -6.24 -0.67 13.76
CA ARG A 449 -5.16 -1.67 13.68
C ARG A 449 -5.15 -2.39 12.35
N ARG A 450 -6.31 -2.87 11.91
CA ARG A 450 -6.50 -3.53 10.61
C ARG A 450 -6.36 -2.58 9.42
N SER A 451 -6.57 -1.29 9.65
CA SER A 451 -6.41 -0.22 8.67
C SER A 451 -5.02 0.42 8.66
N PHE A 452 -4.11 -0.05 9.52
CA PHE A 452 -2.75 0.46 9.71
C PHE A 452 -2.65 1.94 10.11
N CYS A 453 -3.60 2.42 10.93
CA CYS A 453 -3.71 3.82 11.33
C CYS A 453 -4.12 3.99 12.80
N THR A 454 -3.43 3.30 13.71
CA THR A 454 -3.76 3.30 15.16
C THR A 454 -3.35 4.58 15.86
N GLU A 455 -2.31 5.24 15.38
CA GLU A 455 -1.64 6.38 16.00
C GLU A 455 -2.59 7.50 16.43
N GLY A 456 -3.58 7.86 15.60
CA GLY A 456 -4.56 8.89 15.94
C GLY A 456 -5.40 8.56 17.18
N ILE A 457 -5.77 7.29 17.37
CA ILE A 457 -6.54 6.83 18.54
C ILE A 457 -5.67 6.84 19.79
N LEU A 458 -4.44 6.37 19.63
CA LEU A 458 -3.47 6.24 20.72
C LEU A 458 -3.08 7.63 21.25
N VAL A 459 -2.76 8.57 20.36
CA VAL A 459 -2.42 9.94 20.75
C VAL A 459 -3.60 10.66 21.41
N TYR A 460 -4.83 10.47 20.92
CA TYR A 460 -6.02 11.07 21.52
C TYR A 460 -6.14 10.67 22.99
N LYS A 461 -6.02 9.37 23.30
CA LYS A 461 -6.11 8.87 24.67
C LYS A 461 -4.93 9.33 25.53
N GLU A 462 -3.72 9.45 24.99
CA GLU A 462 -2.59 10.01 25.73
C GLU A 462 -2.73 11.51 26.02
N ILE A 463 -3.30 12.29 25.11
CA ILE A 463 -3.62 13.71 25.32
C ILE A 463 -4.68 13.86 26.42
N GLU A 464 -5.72 13.04 26.43
CA GLU A 464 -6.72 13.02 27.50
C GLU A 464 -6.10 12.68 28.86
N GLN A 465 -5.16 11.73 28.88
CA GLN A 465 -4.40 11.43 30.09
C GLN A 465 -3.46 12.57 30.51
N TYR A 466 -2.85 13.27 29.55
CA TYR A 466 -2.03 14.45 29.82
C TYR A 466 -2.86 15.56 30.49
N LYS A 467 -4.05 15.84 29.96
CA LYS A 467 -5.01 16.82 30.52
C LYS A 467 -5.36 16.50 31.97
N LYS A 468 -5.56 15.22 32.30
CA LYS A 468 -5.88 14.74 33.66
C LYS A 468 -4.67 14.61 34.60
N SER A 469 -3.43 14.70 34.09
CA SER A 469 -2.23 14.44 34.88
C SER A 469 -1.85 15.64 35.76
N ARG A 470 -1.34 15.35 36.98
CA ARG A 470 -0.76 16.36 37.89
C ARG A 470 0.48 17.04 37.27
N ASN A 471 0.70 18.31 37.59
CA ASN A 471 1.76 19.16 37.03
C ASN A 471 3.15 18.49 37.01
N LYS A 472 3.59 17.87 38.12
CA LYS A 472 4.89 17.18 38.21
C LYS A 472 5.09 16.07 37.16
N LYS A 473 4.04 15.35 36.79
CA LYS A 473 4.08 14.25 35.78
C LYS A 473 3.75 14.76 34.37
N ARG A 474 3.10 15.93 34.27
CA ARG A 474 2.60 16.52 33.01
C ARG A 474 3.74 16.81 32.03
N LYS A 475 4.87 17.35 32.49
CA LYS A 475 6.05 17.61 31.63
C LYS A 475 6.63 16.35 31.02
N LYS A 476 6.74 15.28 31.81
CA LYS A 476 7.21 13.98 31.33
C LYS A 476 6.28 13.44 30.23
N LYS A 477 4.97 13.41 30.48
CA LYS A 477 3.98 12.98 29.48
C LYS A 477 3.99 13.84 28.22
N ALA A 478 4.17 15.15 28.35
CA ALA A 478 4.28 16.03 27.19
C ALA A 478 5.47 15.65 26.28
N LEU A 479 6.64 15.43 26.88
CA LEU A 479 7.83 14.98 26.16
C LEU A 479 7.60 13.60 25.55
N ASP A 480 6.96 12.69 26.28
CA ASP A 480 6.64 11.35 25.77
C ASP A 480 5.73 11.43 24.53
N ILE A 481 4.69 12.27 24.54
CA ILE A 481 3.80 12.51 23.38
C ILE A 481 4.60 13.05 22.19
N VAL A 482 5.44 14.06 22.42
CA VAL A 482 6.26 14.66 21.35
C VAL A 482 7.21 13.64 20.74
N HIS A 483 7.87 12.82 21.57
CA HIS A 483 8.81 11.81 21.11
C HIS A 483 8.14 10.64 20.39
N CYS A 484 6.95 10.22 20.83
CA CYS A 484 6.28 9.05 20.28
C CYS A 484 5.46 9.31 19.02
N TYR A 485 4.86 10.51 18.91
CA TYR A 485 3.88 10.80 17.87
C TYR A 485 4.27 11.94 16.93
N ILE A 486 5.10 12.88 17.39
CA ILE A 486 5.43 14.10 16.63
C ILE A 486 6.87 14.05 16.08
N THR A 487 7.73 13.19 16.61
CA THR A 487 9.10 13.09 16.11
C THR A 487 9.15 12.27 14.81
N GLU A 488 9.83 12.79 13.79
CA GLU A 488 10.00 12.08 12.52
C GLU A 488 10.67 10.72 12.71
N GLY A 489 10.14 9.69 12.05
CA GLY A 489 10.62 8.32 12.16
C GLY A 489 10.21 7.60 13.46
N SER A 490 9.45 8.26 14.33
CA SER A 490 8.90 7.61 15.52
C SER A 490 7.94 6.48 15.13
N PRO A 491 7.88 5.39 15.91
CA PRO A 491 6.99 4.27 15.65
C PRO A 491 5.53 4.69 15.47
N TYR A 492 5.06 5.68 16.22
CA TYR A 492 3.68 6.16 16.19
C TYR A 492 3.54 7.55 15.54
N GLN A 493 4.48 7.90 14.64
CA GLN A 493 4.45 9.17 13.93
C GLN A 493 3.07 9.42 13.30
N LEU A 494 2.49 10.56 13.62
CA LEU A 494 1.20 11.00 13.07
C LEU A 494 1.36 11.53 11.65
N ASN A 495 0.30 11.38 10.85
CA ASN A 495 0.22 11.90 9.49
C ASN A 495 -0.22 13.37 9.46
N VAL A 496 0.48 14.23 10.20
CA VAL A 496 0.16 15.67 10.26
C VAL A 496 1.09 16.49 9.35
N PRO A 497 0.57 17.54 8.68
CA PRO A 497 1.40 18.43 7.88
C PRO A 497 2.35 19.23 8.79
N ASN A 498 3.57 19.51 8.29
CA ASN A 498 4.57 20.33 9.00
C ASN A 498 4.90 19.82 10.42
N ILE A 499 5.02 18.49 10.57
CA ILE A 499 5.21 17.84 11.86
C ILE A 499 6.45 18.36 12.62
N ASP A 500 7.53 18.69 11.91
CA ASP A 500 8.76 19.21 12.51
C ASP A 500 8.57 20.61 13.10
N ILE A 501 7.84 21.48 12.40
CA ILE A 501 7.52 22.83 12.89
C ILE A 501 6.66 22.73 14.15
N MET A 502 5.65 21.86 14.12
CA MET A 502 4.78 21.61 15.26
C MET A 502 5.55 21.02 16.46
N ARG A 503 6.50 20.11 16.19
CA ARG A 503 7.40 19.55 17.20
C ARG A 503 8.21 20.65 17.87
N GLU A 504 8.87 21.51 17.11
CA GLU A 504 9.69 22.59 17.65
C GLU A 504 8.85 23.61 18.43
N GLU A 505 7.65 23.95 17.95
CA GLU A 505 6.72 24.84 18.66
C GLU A 505 6.30 24.26 20.03
N ILE A 506 5.92 22.98 20.07
CA ILE A 506 5.51 22.31 21.30
C ILE A 506 6.70 22.15 22.25
N LEU A 507 7.88 21.75 21.74
CA LEU A 507 9.11 21.65 22.55
C LEU A 507 9.48 23.00 23.15
N PHE A 508 9.42 24.08 22.36
CA PHE A 508 9.66 25.43 22.84
C PHE A 508 8.71 25.79 23.99
N LYS A 509 7.41 25.51 23.86
CA LYS A 509 6.43 25.69 24.94
C LYS A 509 6.77 24.86 26.18
N ILE A 510 7.19 23.61 26.01
CA ILE A 510 7.58 22.70 27.11
C ILE A 510 8.85 23.18 27.85
N HIS A 511 9.79 23.79 27.13
CA HIS A 511 11.06 24.26 27.68
C HIS A 511 10.97 25.65 28.32
N THR A 512 10.18 26.56 27.73
CA THR A 512 10.01 27.94 28.21
C THR A 512 9.09 28.04 29.41
N LEU A 513 8.05 27.19 29.50
CA LEU A 513 7.16 27.18 30.65
C LEU A 513 7.82 26.50 31.87
N GLU A 514 7.62 27.09 33.05
CA GLU A 514 8.11 26.54 34.31
C GLU A 514 7.65 25.10 34.49
N ARG A 515 8.48 24.28 35.16
CA ARG A 515 8.28 22.81 35.28
C ARG A 515 6.88 22.41 35.75
N ASP A 516 6.22 23.26 36.54
CA ASP A 516 4.94 22.96 37.16
C ASP A 516 3.72 23.64 36.51
N ASN A 517 3.87 24.39 35.40
CA ASN A 517 2.77 25.19 34.84
C ASN A 517 2.50 24.94 33.35
N LEU A 518 2.54 23.68 32.90
CA LEU A 518 2.13 23.33 31.53
C LEU A 518 0.59 23.34 31.38
N PRO A 519 0.03 24.07 30.40
CA PRO A 519 -1.41 24.17 30.23
C PRO A 519 -2.00 22.85 29.72
N PRO A 520 -3.22 22.47 30.15
CA PRO A 520 -3.91 21.28 29.65
C PRO A 520 -4.21 21.37 28.14
N SER A 521 -4.31 22.58 27.59
CA SER A 521 -4.59 22.86 26.18
C SER A 521 -3.36 22.77 25.26
N LEU A 522 -2.19 22.37 25.78
CA LEU A 522 -0.94 22.33 25.01
C LEU A 522 -1.06 21.54 23.68
N PHE A 523 -1.90 20.50 23.67
CA PHE A 523 -2.06 19.58 22.54
C PHE A 523 -3.43 19.69 21.84
N ASP A 524 -4.24 20.71 22.10
CA ASP A 524 -5.60 20.79 21.53
C ASP A 524 -5.58 20.81 19.99
N SER A 525 -4.66 21.57 19.39
CA SER A 525 -4.49 21.60 17.92
C SER A 525 -4.11 20.21 17.37
N LEU A 526 -3.17 19.52 18.03
CA LEU A 526 -2.77 18.16 17.66
C LEU A 526 -3.92 17.16 17.79
N GLN A 527 -4.72 17.28 18.85
CA GLN A 527 -5.89 16.44 19.09
C GLN A 527 -6.92 16.60 17.97
N VAL A 528 -7.23 17.84 17.58
CA VAL A 528 -8.15 18.12 16.47
C VAL A 528 -7.64 17.51 15.16
N MET A 529 -6.35 17.68 14.83
CA MET A 529 -5.77 17.06 13.64
C MET A 529 -5.84 15.53 13.67
N ALA A 530 -5.54 14.91 14.81
CA ALA A 530 -5.68 13.47 14.99
C ALA A 530 -7.13 13.01 14.81
N MET A 531 -8.10 13.75 15.32
CA MET A 531 -9.53 13.45 15.14
C MET A 531 -9.96 13.55 13.68
N VAL A 532 -9.50 14.57 12.95
CA VAL A 532 -9.78 14.73 11.52
C VAL A 532 -9.28 13.51 10.74
N ASP A 533 -8.07 13.02 11.03
CA ASP A 533 -7.54 11.80 10.39
C ASP A 533 -8.37 10.55 10.74
N LEU A 534 -8.91 10.47 11.96
CA LEU A 534 -9.75 9.36 12.40
C LEU A 534 -11.15 9.35 11.77
N LEU A 535 -11.62 10.45 11.18
CA LEU A 535 -12.95 10.52 10.54
C LEU A 535 -13.12 9.47 9.44
N ASP A 536 -12.09 9.23 8.62
CA ASP A 536 -12.17 8.19 7.58
C ASP A 536 -12.31 6.79 8.19
N VAL A 537 -11.51 6.53 9.23
CA VAL A 537 -11.47 5.25 9.95
C VAL A 537 -12.81 4.98 10.59
N TYR A 538 -13.36 5.97 11.30
CA TYR A 538 -14.67 5.90 11.93
C TYR A 538 -15.79 5.71 10.90
N THR A 539 -15.78 6.46 9.80
CA THR A 539 -16.81 6.34 8.75
C THR A 539 -16.82 4.94 8.14
N ARG A 540 -15.65 4.35 7.92
CA ARG A 540 -15.51 2.98 7.42
C ARG A 540 -15.91 1.93 8.45
N LEU A 541 -15.57 2.14 9.72
CA LEU A 541 -16.06 1.28 10.81
C LEU A 541 -17.58 1.31 10.88
N LYS A 542 -18.19 2.50 10.90
CA LYS A 542 -19.65 2.67 10.92
C LYS A 542 -20.32 1.94 9.76
N ARG A 543 -19.79 2.03 8.54
CA ARG A 543 -20.33 1.27 7.40
C ARG A 543 -20.21 -0.25 7.54
N SER A 544 -19.12 -0.73 8.12
CA SER A 544 -18.81 -2.17 8.19
C SER A 544 -19.33 -2.87 9.45
N ASN A 545 -19.61 -2.14 10.54
CA ASN A 545 -19.99 -2.70 11.82
C ASN A 545 -21.40 -2.25 12.22
N ALA A 546 -22.35 -3.19 12.23
CA ALA A 546 -23.75 -2.93 12.59
C ALA A 546 -23.92 -2.47 14.04
N ARG A 547 -23.13 -3.01 14.99
CA ARG A 547 -23.20 -2.64 16.40
C ARG A 547 -22.84 -1.17 16.61
N VAL A 548 -21.79 -0.69 15.96
CA VAL A 548 -21.38 0.73 16.03
C VAL A 548 -22.46 1.64 15.45
N ARG A 549 -23.12 1.25 14.35
CA ARG A 549 -24.26 2.03 13.81
C ARG A 549 -25.39 2.16 14.82
N GLN A 550 -25.77 1.04 15.43
CA GLN A 550 -26.84 1.02 16.43
C GLN A 550 -26.52 1.94 17.62
N ILE A 551 -25.31 1.85 18.18
CA ILE A 551 -24.90 2.71 19.32
C ILE A 551 -24.97 4.20 18.94
N VAL A 552 -24.53 4.56 17.73
CA VAL A 552 -24.57 5.95 17.26
C VAL A 552 -26.01 6.43 17.06
N GLU A 553 -26.90 5.57 16.55
CA GLU A 553 -28.32 5.90 16.38
C GLU A 553 -29.02 6.07 17.74
N GLU A 554 -28.76 5.19 18.71
CA GLU A 554 -29.27 5.28 20.08
C GLU A 554 -28.82 6.58 20.76
N TRP A 555 -27.54 6.95 20.62
CA TRP A 555 -27.03 8.21 21.15
C TRP A 555 -27.70 9.43 20.51
N LYS A 556 -27.88 9.43 19.18
CA LYS A 556 -28.58 10.52 18.50
C LYS A 556 -30.00 10.70 19.00
N LEU A 557 -30.73 9.60 19.19
CA LEU A 557 -32.08 9.62 19.75
C LEU A 557 -32.08 10.14 21.20
N ALA A 558 -31.08 9.77 22.00
CA ALA A 558 -30.94 10.27 23.36
C ALA A 558 -30.65 11.79 23.40
N THR A 559 -29.76 12.28 22.53
CA THR A 559 -29.42 13.72 22.45
C THR A 559 -30.55 14.56 21.85
N SER A 560 -31.30 14.04 20.88
CA SER A 560 -32.46 14.75 20.31
C SER A 560 -33.61 14.91 21.30
N ASN A 561 -33.70 14.02 22.30
CA ASN A 561 -34.74 14.05 23.32
C ASN A 561 -34.39 14.95 24.52
N GLN A 562 -33.16 15.47 24.61
CA GLN A 562 -32.81 16.42 25.67
C GLN A 562 -33.40 17.80 25.35
N PRO A 563 -34.17 18.41 26.26
CA PRO A 563 -34.65 19.77 26.06
C PRO A 563 -33.46 20.72 25.90
N PRO A 564 -33.56 21.75 25.04
CA PRO A 564 -32.47 22.71 24.86
C PRO A 564 -32.06 23.28 26.22
N LEU A 565 -30.76 23.18 26.52
CA LEU A 565 -30.17 23.79 27.71
C LEU A 565 -30.32 25.32 27.57
N ASN A 566 -31.25 25.89 28.33
CA ASN A 566 -31.49 27.33 28.44
C ASN A 566 -30.34 28.05 29.14
#